data_AF-E9HVV2-F1
#
_entry.id   AF-E9HVV2-F1
#
_cell.length_a   1.000
_cell.length_b   1.000
_cell.length_c   1.000
_cell.angle_alpha   90.00
_cell.angle_beta   90.00
_cell.angle_gamma   90.00
#
_symmetry.space_group_name_H-M   'P 1'
#
loop_
_entity.id
_entity.type
_entity.pdbx_description
1 polymer ?
#
loop_
_entity_poly.entity_id
_entity_poly.type
_entity_poly.pdbx_seq_one_letter_code
_entity_poly.pdbx_strand_id
1 'polypeptide(L)'
;MSTPKKTRLASSVDDDENFVSSFSRSLKKRLSEKDASLSLIQTEKDAAIANLELEFSELKQKLLEKAEPDQNHHLMVKKVPIDFGETKIKELFAPCRVILSCRMVVNFQFQIFFIIFNERESVTVALNNHKEYTLTMDMFWSWSCAKHSVILGY
;
A
#
# COMPACT_ATOMS: atom_id res chain seq x y z
N MET A 1 -23.48 -24.24 95.38
CA MET A 1 -22.35 -23.68 94.60
C MET A 1 -22.18 -24.54 93.36
N SER A 2 -22.34 -23.98 92.16
CA SER A 2 -22.10 -24.70 90.89
C SER A 2 -20.89 -24.10 90.19
N THR A 3 -19.93 -24.94 89.81
CA THR A 3 -18.77 -24.53 89.00
C THR A 3 -19.14 -24.44 87.52
N PRO A 4 -18.58 -23.50 86.73
CA PRO A 4 -18.92 -23.38 85.32
C PRO A 4 -18.19 -24.44 84.48
N LYS A 5 -18.90 -25.04 83.53
CA LYS A 5 -18.32 -25.92 82.51
C LYS A 5 -17.41 -25.11 81.58
N LYS A 6 -16.14 -25.56 81.44
CA LYS A 6 -15.22 -25.08 80.40
C LYS A 6 -15.82 -25.37 79.02
N THR A 7 -16.26 -24.33 78.33
CA THR A 7 -16.48 -24.35 76.88
C THR A 7 -15.12 -24.37 76.20
N ARG A 8 -14.83 -25.48 75.52
CA ARG A 8 -13.65 -25.64 74.67
C ARG A 8 -13.91 -24.84 73.39
N LEU A 9 -13.25 -23.70 73.23
CA LEU A 9 -13.22 -22.95 71.98
C LEU A 9 -12.64 -23.87 70.89
N ALA A 10 -13.44 -24.16 69.88
CA ALA A 10 -13.03 -24.97 68.74
C ALA A 10 -12.07 -24.16 67.84
N SER A 11 -11.08 -24.86 67.30
CA SER A 11 -10.07 -24.41 66.35
C SER A 11 -10.72 -24.05 65.01
N SER A 12 -11.05 -22.78 64.78
CA SER A 12 -11.61 -22.33 63.49
C SER A 12 -10.56 -21.73 62.54
N VAL A 13 -9.37 -21.39 63.05
CA VAL A 13 -8.37 -20.62 62.29
C VAL A 13 -7.61 -21.48 61.28
N ASP A 14 -7.30 -22.74 61.62
CA ASP A 14 -6.52 -23.63 60.75
C ASP A 14 -7.30 -24.11 59.52
N ASP A 15 -8.63 -24.25 59.63
CA ASP A 15 -9.50 -24.66 58.53
C ASP A 15 -9.71 -23.53 57.51
N ASP A 16 -9.79 -22.28 57.97
CA ASP A 16 -9.91 -21.10 57.12
C ASP A 16 -8.63 -20.86 56.29
N GLU A 17 -7.45 -21.01 56.90
CA GLU A 17 -6.16 -20.90 56.20
C GLU A 17 -5.98 -22.00 55.12
N ASN A 18 -6.42 -23.22 55.42
CA ASN A 18 -6.35 -24.32 54.46
C ASN A 18 -7.29 -24.07 53.26
N PHE A 19 -8.50 -23.53 53.51
CA PHE A 19 -9.44 -23.15 52.46
C PHE A 19 -8.85 -22.05 51.55
N VAL A 20 -8.32 -20.97 52.13
CA VAL A 20 -7.71 -19.85 51.40
C VAL A 20 -6.50 -20.32 50.59
N SER A 21 -5.66 -21.21 51.14
CA SER A 21 -4.49 -21.74 50.44
C SER A 21 -4.88 -22.62 49.24
N SER A 22 -5.93 -23.44 49.37
CA SER A 22 -6.44 -24.32 48.31
C SER A 22 -7.06 -23.51 47.17
N PHE A 23 -7.83 -22.47 47.50
CA PHE A 23 -8.44 -21.56 46.54
C PHE A 23 -7.37 -20.76 45.79
N SER A 24 -6.36 -20.27 46.50
CA SER A 24 -5.23 -19.55 45.93
C SER A 24 -4.42 -20.42 44.96
N ARG A 25 -4.14 -21.69 45.31
CA ARG A 25 -3.50 -22.64 44.38
C ARG A 25 -4.34 -22.91 43.13
N SER A 26 -5.65 -23.10 43.30
CA SER A 26 -6.58 -23.33 42.20
C SER A 26 -6.63 -22.15 41.23
N LEU A 27 -6.71 -20.92 41.75
CA LEU A 27 -6.66 -19.69 40.95
C LEU A 27 -5.33 -19.55 40.22
N LYS A 28 -4.21 -19.77 40.91
CA LYS A 28 -2.87 -19.66 40.32
C LYS A 28 -2.68 -20.65 39.17
N LYS A 29 -3.19 -21.88 39.32
CA LYS A 29 -3.21 -22.89 38.26
C LYS A 29 -4.04 -22.43 37.05
N ARG A 30 -5.27 -21.97 37.26
CA ARG A 30 -6.15 -21.48 36.18
C ARG A 30 -5.59 -20.26 35.45
N LEU A 31 -4.91 -19.36 36.18
CA LEU A 31 -4.23 -18.21 35.57
C LEU A 31 -3.08 -18.69 34.67
N SER A 32 -2.24 -19.61 35.15
CA SER A 32 -1.14 -20.15 34.32
C SER A 32 -1.62 -20.90 33.08
N GLU A 33 -2.75 -21.63 33.17
CA GLU A 33 -3.37 -22.31 32.02
C GLU A 33 -3.93 -21.30 31.01
N LYS A 34 -4.54 -20.22 31.48
CA LYS A 34 -5.01 -19.13 30.61
C LYS A 34 -3.86 -18.40 29.94
N ASP A 35 -2.78 -18.10 30.66
CA ASP A 35 -1.60 -17.45 30.09
C ASP A 35 -0.96 -18.32 29.00
N ALA A 36 -0.84 -19.63 29.24
CA ALA A 36 -0.35 -20.57 28.23
C ALA A 36 -1.27 -20.62 27.00
N SER A 37 -2.59 -20.63 27.20
CA SER A 37 -3.57 -20.64 26.10
C SER A 37 -3.51 -19.35 25.28
N LEU A 38 -3.38 -18.18 25.95
CA LEU A 38 -3.23 -16.89 25.29
C LEU A 38 -1.93 -16.82 24.48
N SER A 39 -0.84 -17.35 25.02
CA SER A 39 0.44 -17.43 24.30
C SER A 39 0.31 -18.27 23.03
N LEU A 40 -0.38 -19.41 23.09
CA LEU A 40 -0.61 -20.26 21.92
C LEU A 40 -1.42 -19.52 20.84
N ILE A 41 -2.54 -18.90 21.22
CA ILE A 41 -3.40 -18.14 20.30
C ILE A 41 -2.61 -16.98 19.67
N GLN A 42 -1.78 -16.31 20.46
CA GLN A 42 -0.96 -15.21 19.96
C GLN A 42 0.05 -15.70 18.92
N THR A 43 0.70 -16.85 19.15
CA THR A 43 1.61 -17.44 18.16
C THR A 43 0.91 -17.90 16.89
N GLU A 44 -0.30 -18.48 16.98
CA GLU A 44 -1.10 -18.85 15.80
C GLU A 44 -1.54 -17.61 15.01
N LYS A 45 -1.92 -16.54 15.70
CA LYS A 45 -2.28 -15.27 15.06
C LYS A 45 -1.09 -14.68 14.30
N ASP A 46 0.09 -14.66 14.92
CA ASP A 46 1.29 -14.10 14.31
C ASP A 46 1.75 -14.94 13.11
N ALA A 47 1.61 -16.28 13.18
CA ALA A 47 1.84 -17.17 12.05
C ALA A 47 0.84 -16.94 10.89
N ALA A 48 -0.44 -16.74 11.20
CA ALA A 48 -1.46 -16.43 10.20
C ALA A 48 -1.21 -15.08 9.52
N ILE A 49 -0.77 -14.06 10.26
CA ILE A 49 -0.39 -12.75 9.73
C ILE A 49 0.79 -12.90 8.76
N ALA A 50 1.84 -13.62 9.17
CA ALA A 50 3.01 -13.84 8.33
C ALA A 50 2.65 -14.56 7.00
N ASN A 51 1.73 -15.53 7.05
CA ASN A 51 1.23 -16.19 5.85
C ASN A 51 0.46 -15.24 4.93
N LEU A 52 -0.42 -14.39 5.48
CA LEU A 52 -1.16 -13.40 4.71
C LEU A 52 -0.23 -12.36 4.06
N GLU A 53 0.80 -11.91 4.78
CA GLU A 53 1.81 -10.99 4.24
C GLU A 53 2.60 -11.61 3.09
N LEU A 54 2.90 -12.91 3.18
CA LEU A 54 3.54 -13.68 2.11
C LEU A 54 2.63 -13.77 0.87
N GLU A 55 1.38 -14.19 1.05
CA GLU A 55 0.39 -14.28 -0.03
C GLU A 55 0.17 -12.92 -0.71
N PHE A 56 0.09 -11.84 0.06
CA PHE A 56 -0.06 -10.49 -0.48
C PHE A 56 1.17 -10.05 -1.28
N SER A 57 2.36 -10.43 -0.82
CA SER A 57 3.62 -10.16 -1.52
C SER A 57 3.69 -10.93 -2.84
N GLU A 58 3.30 -12.20 -2.85
CA GLU A 58 3.22 -13.01 -4.07
C GLU A 58 2.18 -12.46 -5.06
N LEU A 59 1.02 -12.03 -4.56
CA LEU A 59 -0.03 -11.45 -5.40
C LEU A 59 0.45 -10.13 -6.03
N LYS A 60 1.14 -9.30 -5.25
CA LYS A 60 1.77 -8.06 -5.73
C LYS A 60 2.81 -8.35 -6.80
N GLN A 61 3.62 -9.38 -6.63
CA GLN A 61 4.59 -9.80 -7.64
C GLN A 61 3.90 -10.33 -8.91
N LYS A 62 2.89 -11.19 -8.78
CA LYS A 62 2.10 -11.69 -9.92
C LYS A 62 1.39 -10.57 -10.68
N LEU A 63 0.91 -9.54 -9.97
CA LEU A 63 0.35 -8.33 -10.57
C LEU A 63 1.42 -7.53 -11.31
N LEU A 64 2.63 -7.43 -10.76
CA LEU A 64 3.75 -6.74 -11.40
C LEU A 64 4.26 -7.49 -12.64
N GLU A 65 4.25 -8.82 -12.62
CA GLU A 65 4.65 -9.67 -13.75
C GLU A 65 3.58 -9.71 -14.85
N LYS A 66 2.30 -9.60 -14.49
CA LYS A 66 1.16 -9.49 -15.44
C LYS A 66 0.89 -8.07 -15.91
N ALA A 67 1.40 -7.07 -15.20
CA ALA A 67 1.49 -5.72 -15.72
C ALA A 67 2.52 -5.78 -16.85
N GLU A 68 2.07 -6.06 -18.07
CA GLU A 68 2.83 -5.71 -19.25
C GLU A 68 3.35 -4.28 -19.02
N PRO A 69 4.63 -4.00 -19.31
CA PRO A 69 5.12 -2.64 -19.25
C PRO A 69 4.25 -1.88 -20.24
N ASP A 70 3.28 -1.13 -19.70
CA ASP A 70 2.26 -0.38 -20.44
C ASP A 70 2.99 0.27 -21.60
N GLN A 71 2.80 -0.33 -22.79
CA GLN A 71 3.72 -0.11 -23.88
C GLN A 71 3.60 1.36 -24.21
N ASN A 72 4.69 2.11 -24.01
CA ASN A 72 4.64 3.57 -23.96
C ASN A 72 4.22 4.14 -25.33
N HIS A 73 2.92 4.25 -25.57
CA HIS A 73 2.29 4.96 -26.69
C HIS A 73 2.22 6.47 -26.42
N HIS A 74 2.62 6.88 -25.21
CA HIS A 74 2.41 8.21 -24.66
C HIS A 74 3.71 9.03 -24.74
N LEU A 75 3.62 10.17 -25.41
CA LEU A 75 4.67 11.17 -25.50
C LEU A 75 4.21 12.44 -24.77
N MET A 76 5.05 12.94 -23.88
CA MET A 76 4.83 14.23 -23.23
C MET A 76 5.77 15.26 -23.86
N VAL A 77 5.18 16.31 -24.42
CA VAL A 77 5.89 17.42 -25.05
C VAL A 77 5.79 18.63 -24.13
N LYS A 78 6.94 19.08 -23.63
CA LYS A 78 7.08 20.18 -22.68
C LYS A 78 7.64 21.42 -23.36
N LYS A 79 7.43 22.56 -22.69
CA LYS A 79 7.92 23.89 -23.11
C LYS A 79 7.36 24.31 -24.48
N VAL A 80 6.12 23.94 -24.77
CA VAL A 80 5.43 24.40 -25.97
C VAL A 80 5.02 25.86 -25.74
N PRO A 81 5.39 26.79 -26.63
CA PRO A 81 5.00 28.18 -26.49
C PRO A 81 3.48 28.33 -26.65
N ILE A 82 2.90 29.38 -26.04
CA ILE A 82 1.46 29.50 -25.84
C ILE A 82 0.68 29.69 -27.16
N ASP A 83 1.37 30.12 -28.22
CA ASP A 83 0.84 30.31 -29.57
C ASP A 83 0.74 29.00 -30.39
N PHE A 84 1.17 27.88 -29.82
CA PHE A 84 1.06 26.55 -30.42
C PHE A 84 -0.24 25.86 -30.02
N GLY A 85 -1.23 25.90 -30.91
CA GLY A 85 -2.47 25.12 -30.73
C GLY A 85 -2.27 23.62 -30.96
N GLU A 86 -3.28 22.84 -30.56
CA GLU A 86 -3.32 21.38 -30.75
C GLU A 86 -3.16 20.96 -32.22
N THR A 87 -3.68 21.76 -33.16
CA THR A 87 -3.55 21.54 -34.61
C THR A 87 -2.09 21.59 -35.08
N LYS A 88 -1.35 22.62 -34.68
CA LYS A 88 0.08 22.77 -35.01
C LYS A 88 0.90 21.62 -34.43
N ILE A 89 0.58 21.19 -33.20
CA ILE A 89 1.24 20.03 -32.58
C ILE A 89 0.94 18.75 -33.37
N LYS A 90 -0.32 18.51 -33.77
CA LYS A 90 -0.65 17.35 -34.61
C LYS A 90 0.07 17.37 -35.94
N GLU A 91 0.18 18.52 -36.59
CA GLU A 91 0.95 18.69 -37.84
C GLU A 91 2.43 18.38 -37.65
N LEU A 92 3.02 18.85 -36.55
CA LEU A 92 4.42 18.61 -36.19
C LEU A 92 4.74 17.10 -36.08
N PHE A 93 3.81 16.34 -35.48
CA PHE A 93 3.96 14.91 -35.24
C PHE A 93 3.23 14.03 -36.26
N ALA A 94 2.56 14.61 -37.26
CA ALA A 94 1.95 13.85 -38.36
C ALA A 94 2.95 12.96 -39.12
N PRO A 95 4.23 13.37 -39.34
CA PRO A 95 5.24 12.49 -39.94
C PRO A 95 5.59 11.28 -39.06
N CYS A 96 5.29 11.33 -37.76
CA CYS A 96 5.61 10.28 -36.80
C CYS A 96 4.56 9.16 -36.74
N ARG A 97 3.57 9.14 -37.66
CA ARG A 97 2.43 8.19 -37.78
C ARG A 97 1.12 8.66 -37.10
N VAL A 98 0.16 7.74 -36.97
CA VAL A 98 -1.21 8.02 -36.53
C VAL A 98 -1.26 8.40 -35.05
N ILE A 99 -1.74 9.61 -34.78
CA ILE A 99 -2.04 10.11 -33.44
C ILE A 99 -3.47 9.72 -33.07
N LEU A 100 -3.64 8.95 -32.02
CA LEU A 100 -4.95 8.57 -31.46
C LEU A 100 -5.57 9.70 -30.66
N SER A 101 -4.75 10.41 -29.89
CA SER A 101 -5.21 11.51 -29.03
C SER A 101 -4.10 12.52 -28.83
N CYS A 102 -4.46 13.80 -28.82
CA CYS A 102 -3.59 14.90 -28.45
C CYS A 102 -4.33 15.75 -27.42
N ARG A 103 -3.76 16.00 -26.26
CA ARG A 103 -4.38 16.81 -25.22
C ARG A 103 -3.40 17.86 -24.70
N MET A 104 -3.86 19.10 -24.68
CA MET A 104 -3.14 20.21 -24.08
C MET A 104 -3.43 20.28 -22.59
N VAL A 105 -2.39 20.44 -21.79
CA VAL A 105 -2.44 20.81 -20.37
C VAL A 105 -1.67 22.11 -20.22
N VAL A 106 -2.39 23.17 -19.85
CA VAL A 106 -1.84 24.53 -19.78
C VAL A 106 -1.19 24.75 -18.43
N ASN A 107 0.04 25.29 -18.43
CA ASN A 107 0.64 25.97 -17.29
C ASN A 107 0.82 27.45 -17.67
N PHE A 108 0.68 28.39 -16.72
CA PHE A 108 0.60 29.83 -16.96
C PHE A 108 1.73 30.44 -17.82
N GLN A 109 2.86 29.74 -17.94
CA GLN A 109 4.03 30.17 -18.71
C GLN A 109 4.34 29.28 -19.93
N PHE A 110 3.85 28.04 -19.96
CA PHE A 110 4.16 27.05 -21.00
C PHE A 110 3.01 26.07 -21.17
N GLN A 111 2.81 25.60 -22.40
CA GLN A 111 1.89 24.50 -22.66
C GLN A 111 2.64 23.16 -22.63
N ILE A 112 1.94 22.15 -22.13
CA ILE A 112 2.39 20.76 -22.14
C ILE A 112 1.37 19.98 -22.96
N PHE A 113 1.84 19.14 -23.88
CA PHE A 113 0.97 18.29 -24.68
C PHE A 113 1.22 16.83 -24.36
N PHE A 114 0.13 16.07 -24.23
CA PHE A 114 0.13 14.62 -24.14
C PHE A 114 -0.36 14.06 -25.46
N ILE A 115 0.52 13.33 -26.14
CA ILE A 115 0.25 12.72 -27.44
C ILE A 115 0.25 11.22 -27.26
N ILE A 116 -0.81 10.57 -27.74
CA ILE A 116 -0.95 9.11 -27.75
C ILE A 116 -0.91 8.67 -29.20
N PHE A 117 0.06 7.83 -29.54
CA PHE A 117 0.21 7.26 -30.87
C PHE A 117 -0.46 5.88 -30.95
N ASN A 118 -0.84 5.48 -32.17
CA ASN A 118 -1.37 4.15 -32.42
C ASN A 118 -0.31 3.05 -32.26
N GLU A 119 0.93 3.36 -32.61
CA GLU A 119 2.02 2.40 -32.66
C GLU A 119 3.18 2.86 -31.79
N ARG A 120 3.82 1.91 -31.10
CA ARG A 120 4.95 2.17 -30.20
C ARG A 120 6.15 2.83 -30.89
N GLU A 121 6.51 2.38 -32.09
CA GLU A 121 7.71 2.92 -32.77
C GLU A 121 7.55 4.41 -33.08
N SER A 122 6.30 4.91 -33.17
CA SER A 122 5.98 6.33 -33.38
C SER A 122 6.59 7.22 -32.31
N VAL A 123 6.61 6.77 -31.04
CA VAL A 123 7.21 7.53 -29.94
C VAL A 123 8.72 7.59 -30.09
N THR A 124 9.36 6.49 -30.49
CA THR A 124 10.81 6.44 -30.74
C THR A 124 11.20 7.31 -31.93
N VAL A 125 10.41 7.30 -33.00
CA VAL A 125 10.61 8.17 -34.18
C VAL A 125 10.47 9.64 -33.78
N ALA A 126 9.43 9.99 -33.03
CA ALA A 126 9.21 11.35 -32.53
C ALA A 126 10.37 11.86 -31.65
N LEU A 127 10.87 11.01 -30.74
CA LEU A 127 12.04 11.33 -29.90
C LEU A 127 13.33 11.46 -30.70
N ASN A 128 13.54 10.63 -31.72
CA ASN A 128 14.73 10.72 -32.57
C ASN A 128 14.71 11.97 -33.45
N ASN A 129 13.52 12.44 -33.84
CA ASN A 129 13.33 13.67 -34.61
C ASN A 129 13.34 14.95 -33.74
N HIS A 130 13.54 14.83 -32.42
CA HIS A 130 13.53 15.93 -31.44
C HIS A 130 14.42 17.13 -31.82
N LYS A 131 15.48 16.92 -32.60
CA LYS A 131 16.39 18.00 -33.04
C LYS A 131 15.71 19.04 -33.96
N GLU A 132 14.63 18.69 -34.65
CA GLU A 132 13.92 19.62 -35.53
C GLU A 132 12.94 20.55 -34.81
N TYR A 133 12.53 20.21 -33.58
CA TYR A 133 11.33 20.79 -33.00
C TYR A 133 11.57 21.92 -31.99
N THR A 134 12.78 22.12 -31.47
CA THR A 134 13.08 23.10 -30.39
C THR A 134 12.23 22.90 -29.10
N LEU A 135 11.49 21.79 -29.00
CA LEU A 135 10.66 21.41 -27.87
C LEU A 135 11.40 20.36 -27.02
N THR A 136 11.10 20.27 -25.73
CA THR A 136 11.61 19.19 -24.87
C THR A 136 10.61 18.05 -24.81
N MET A 137 11.02 16.83 -25.12
CA MET A 137 10.13 15.66 -25.11
C MET A 137 10.59 14.61 -24.10
N ASP A 138 9.64 14.06 -23.35
CA ASP A 138 9.87 12.96 -22.41
C ASP A 138 8.87 11.84 -22.67
N MET A 139 9.32 10.59 -22.53
CA MET A 139 8.40 9.45 -22.46
C MET A 139 7.59 9.53 -21.16
N PHE A 140 6.26 9.51 -21.28
CA PHE A 140 5.40 9.47 -20.11
C PHE A 140 5.23 8.02 -19.65
N TRP A 141 5.96 7.63 -18.62
CA TRP A 141 5.74 6.34 -17.96
C TRP A 141 4.50 6.44 -17.07
N SER A 142 3.48 5.66 -17.40
CA SER A 142 2.24 5.42 -16.62
C SER A 142 2.49 5.24 -15.10
N TRP A 143 3.69 4.80 -14.72
CA TRP A 143 4.15 4.69 -13.33
C TRP A 143 4.25 5.99 -12.53
N SER A 144 4.23 7.17 -13.17
CA SER A 144 4.31 8.45 -12.44
C SER A 144 3.00 8.86 -11.74
N CYS A 145 1.86 8.26 -12.10
CA CYS A 145 0.60 8.49 -11.39
C CYS A 145 0.55 7.80 -10.01
N ALA A 146 1.26 6.67 -9.83
CA ALA A 146 1.31 5.98 -8.54
C ALA A 146 2.19 6.69 -7.49
N LYS A 147 3.11 7.58 -7.92
CA LYS A 147 3.93 8.39 -6.99
C LYS A 147 3.33 9.77 -6.70
N HIS A 148 2.52 10.33 -7.60
CA HIS A 148 1.88 11.64 -7.36
C HIS A 148 0.55 11.56 -6.61
N SER A 149 -0.14 10.42 -6.59
CA SER A 149 -1.33 10.23 -5.75
C SER A 149 -1.01 10.16 -4.25
N VAL A 150 0.27 10.03 -3.86
CA VAL A 150 0.71 10.04 -2.45
C VAL A 150 1.11 11.46 -2.00
N ILE A 151 1.31 12.41 -2.93
CA ILE A 151 1.76 13.78 -2.61
C ILE A 151 0.58 14.78 -2.60
N LEU A 152 -0.55 14.43 -3.21
CA LEU A 152 -1.80 15.18 -3.05
C LEU A 152 -2.77 14.31 -2.24
N GLY A 153 -2.66 14.45 -0.92
CA GLY A 153 -3.53 13.77 0.04
C GLY A 153 -5.00 13.96 -0.30
N TYR A 154 -5.65 12.82 -0.52
CA TYR A 154 -7.02 12.56 -0.11
C TYR A 154 -6.98 11.44 0.93
#